data_AF-A0A1Q6YEB8-F1
#
_entry.id   AF-A0A1Q6YEB8-F1
#
_cell.length_a   1.000
_cell.length_b   1.000
_cell.length_c   1.000
_cell.angle_alpha   90.00
_cell.angle_beta   90.00
_cell.angle_gamma   90.00
#
_symmetry.space_group_name_H-M   'P 1'
#
loop_
_entity.id
_entity.type
_entity.pdbx_description
1 polymer ?
#
loop_
_entity_poly.entity_id
_entity_poly.type
_entity_poly.pdbx_seq_one_letter_code
_entity_poly.pdbx_strand_id
1 'polypeptide(L)'
;MTRNRLVFFAVSILFVSLLASVSLEAAEKGGNAATERATEIFKWINFAIVAGVIVWVFGKLLPPVFRKRAEAVSSAIANATSAKAAAEAQLRDAETRLANLQKEVAGLRAYAERESAAEVERLRALTQSDVQKIAAAAKAEIEAAERAARLELKALAANLAVAGAESLLVKQLTPKAQGSLISNFVKNLEGSPN
;
A
#
# COMPACT_ATOMS: atom_id res chain seq x y z
N MET A 1 46.08 24.51 2.73
CA MET A 1 46.75 24.43 1.41
C MET A 1 47.57 25.68 1.06
N THR A 2 47.23 26.86 1.58
CA THR A 2 47.90 28.14 1.27
C THR A 2 49.32 28.25 1.81
N ARG A 3 49.58 27.80 3.05
CA ARG A 3 50.92 27.89 3.69
C ARG A 3 52.02 27.13 2.94
N ASN A 4 51.71 25.95 2.40
CA ASN A 4 52.66 25.14 1.64
C ASN A 4 52.96 25.70 0.26
N ARG A 5 51.95 26.31 -0.38
CA ARG A 5 52.11 27.04 -1.64
C ARG A 5 52.94 28.31 -1.42
N LEU A 6 52.69 29.03 -0.33
CA LEU A 6 53.47 30.20 0.07
C LEU A 6 54.94 29.87 0.35
N VAL A 7 55.26 28.74 0.98
CA VAL A 7 56.65 28.29 1.18
C VAL A 7 57.30 27.93 -0.16
N PHE A 8 56.59 27.25 -1.07
CA PHE A 8 57.09 26.97 -2.41
C PHE A 8 57.34 28.25 -3.23
N PHE A 9 56.41 29.21 -3.19
CA PHE A 9 56.57 30.52 -3.82
C PHE A 9 57.72 31.32 -3.19
N ALA A 10 57.86 31.32 -1.86
CA ALA A 10 58.94 32.01 -1.17
C ALA A 10 60.32 31.41 -1.49
N VAL A 11 60.43 30.08 -1.56
CA VAL A 11 61.67 29.39 -1.97
C VAL A 11 61.99 29.64 -3.44
N SER A 12 60.98 29.68 -4.31
CA SER A 12 61.16 30.02 -5.74
C SER A 12 61.56 31.49 -5.93
N ILE A 13 61.00 32.41 -5.15
CA ILE A 13 61.34 33.84 -5.18
C ILE A 13 62.76 34.04 -4.63
N LEU A 14 63.12 33.36 -3.55
CA LEU A 14 64.48 33.36 -3.00
C LEU A 14 65.48 32.81 -4.02
N PHE A 15 65.13 31.73 -4.73
CA PHE A 15 65.96 31.13 -5.77
C PHE A 15 66.17 32.07 -6.97
N VAL A 16 65.09 32.72 -7.45
CA VAL A 16 65.17 33.71 -8.54
C VAL A 16 65.98 34.93 -8.12
N SER A 17 65.81 35.40 -6.88
CA SER A 17 66.59 36.52 -6.34
C SER A 17 68.07 36.20 -6.22
N LEU A 18 68.42 34.98 -5.80
CA LEU A 18 69.82 34.55 -5.66
C LEU A 18 70.51 34.36 -7.03
N LEU A 19 69.77 33.86 -8.02
CA LEU A 19 70.22 33.76 -9.43
C LEU A 19 70.42 35.13 -10.10
N ALA A 20 69.54 36.09 -9.80
CA ALA A 20 69.66 37.45 -10.32
C ALA A 20 70.90 38.18 -9.76
N SER A 21 71.23 37.99 -8.47
CA SER A 21 72.42 38.59 -7.85
C SER A 21 73.73 38.06 -8.44
N VAL A 22 73.83 36.75 -8.70
CA VAL A 22 74.99 36.13 -9.37
C VAL A 22 75.17 36.63 -10.81
N SER A 23 74.07 37.01 -11.47
CA SER A 23 74.10 37.51 -12.85
C SER A 23 74.52 38.98 -12.93
N LEU A 24 74.28 39.77 -11.87
CA LEU A 24 74.64 41.20 -11.82
C LEU A 24 76.14 41.41 -11.56
N GLU A 25 76.78 40.54 -10.77
CA GLU A 25 78.24 40.56 -10.55
C GLU A 25 79.07 40.02 -11.74
N ALA A 26 78.44 39.30 -12.67
CA ALA A 26 79.09 38.80 -13.88
C ALA A 26 79.24 39.87 -14.98
N ALA A 27 78.58 41.03 -14.86
CA ALA A 27 78.61 42.09 -15.88
C ALA A 27 79.81 43.06 -15.74
N GLU A 28 80.56 43.06 -14.63
CA GLU A 28 81.55 44.11 -14.35
C GLU A 28 83.01 43.69 -14.09
N LYS A 29 83.46 42.47 -14.41
CA LYS A 29 84.91 42.15 -14.31
C LYS A 29 85.52 41.54 -15.57
N GLY A 30 86.35 42.36 -16.23
CA GLY A 30 87.41 41.92 -17.13
C GLY A 30 88.35 40.92 -16.44
N GLY A 31 88.68 39.85 -17.15
CA GLY A 31 89.15 38.58 -16.62
C GLY A 31 90.55 38.58 -16.01
N ASN A 32 90.66 37.76 -14.96
CA ASN A 32 91.88 37.10 -14.52
C ASN A 32 91.49 35.69 -14.06
N ALA A 33 92.29 34.65 -14.35
CA ALA A 33 91.92 33.23 -14.15
C ALA A 33 91.54 32.85 -12.69
N ALA A 34 91.96 33.66 -11.70
CA ALA A 34 91.57 33.49 -10.30
C ALA A 34 90.12 33.91 -10.02
N THR A 35 89.61 34.92 -10.73
CA THR A 35 88.25 35.46 -10.56
C THR A 35 87.20 34.52 -11.18
N GLU A 36 87.54 33.82 -12.26
CA GLU A 36 86.66 32.82 -12.89
C GLU A 36 86.46 31.61 -11.98
N ARG A 37 87.55 31.04 -11.41
CA ARG A 37 87.44 29.90 -10.49
C ARG A 37 86.70 30.25 -9.19
N ALA A 38 86.90 31.46 -8.65
CA ALA A 38 86.16 31.91 -7.46
C ALA A 38 84.65 32.02 -7.76
N THR A 39 84.29 32.52 -8.93
CA THR A 39 82.90 32.62 -9.40
C THR A 39 82.28 31.24 -9.61
N GLU A 40 83.02 30.27 -10.16
CA GLU A 40 82.54 28.89 -10.33
C GLU A 40 82.33 28.18 -8.99
N ILE A 41 83.26 28.31 -8.03
CA ILE A 41 83.13 27.73 -6.69
C ILE A 41 81.91 28.33 -5.97
N PHE A 42 81.72 29.64 -6.08
CA PHE A 42 80.56 30.32 -5.49
C PHE A 42 79.24 29.82 -6.10
N LYS A 43 79.18 29.62 -7.43
CA LYS A 43 78.01 29.05 -8.12
C LYS A 43 77.70 27.63 -7.63
N TRP A 44 78.70 26.77 -7.46
CA TRP A 44 78.50 25.40 -6.96
C TRP A 44 78.03 25.36 -5.51
N ILE A 45 78.57 26.22 -4.65
CA ILE A 45 78.11 26.36 -3.26
C ILE A 45 76.65 26.85 -3.22
N ASN A 46 76.32 27.85 -4.04
CA ASN A 46 74.96 28.37 -4.15
C ASN A 46 73.98 27.28 -4.63
N PHE A 47 74.36 26.53 -5.66
CA PHE A 47 73.59 25.40 -6.17
C PHE A 47 73.39 24.33 -5.08
N ALA A 48 74.42 23.98 -4.32
CA ALA A 48 74.33 23.01 -3.24
C ALA A 48 73.35 23.46 -2.13
N ILE A 49 73.37 24.74 -1.76
CA ILE A 49 72.45 25.32 -0.77
C ILE A 49 71.01 25.22 -1.28
N VAL A 50 70.75 25.63 -2.52
CA VAL A 50 69.40 25.54 -3.10
C VAL A 50 68.94 24.09 -3.24
N ALA A 51 69.79 23.21 -3.77
CA ALA A 51 69.48 21.80 -3.93
C ALA A 51 69.14 21.16 -2.57
N GLY A 52 69.89 21.50 -1.51
CA GLY A 52 69.61 21.07 -0.15
C GLY A 52 68.25 21.55 0.37
N VAL A 53 67.90 22.83 0.15
CA VAL A 53 66.59 23.38 0.52
C VAL A 53 65.46 22.71 -0.26
N ILE A 54 65.63 22.48 -1.56
CA ILE A 54 64.64 21.77 -2.39
C ILE A 54 64.43 20.35 -1.88
N VAL A 55 65.50 19.58 -1.66
CA VAL A 55 65.40 18.19 -1.15
C VAL A 55 64.71 18.17 0.22
N TRP A 56 65.02 19.12 1.11
CA TRP A 56 64.37 19.22 2.41
C TRP A 56 62.88 19.56 2.33
N VAL A 57 62.50 20.54 1.51
CA VAL A 57 61.09 20.92 1.30
C VAL A 57 60.32 19.78 0.65
N PHE A 58 60.85 19.17 -0.41
CA PHE A 58 60.18 18.06 -1.07
C PHE A 58 60.05 16.84 -0.16
N GLY A 59 61.11 16.49 0.57
CA GLY A 59 61.11 15.39 1.54
C GLY A 59 60.12 15.60 2.68
N LYS A 60 59.90 16.84 3.13
CA LYS A 60 58.94 17.13 4.21
C LYS A 60 57.50 17.31 3.73
N LEU A 61 57.29 17.78 2.49
CA LEU A 61 55.97 18.19 2.01
C LEU A 61 55.24 17.18 1.13
N LEU A 62 55.97 16.35 0.37
CA LEU A 62 55.36 15.35 -0.51
C LEU A 62 54.74 14.15 0.24
N PRO A 63 55.43 13.52 1.21
CA PRO A 63 54.90 12.34 1.90
C PRO A 63 53.49 12.50 2.50
N PRO A 64 53.16 13.60 3.20
CA PRO A 64 51.82 13.74 3.78
C PRO A 64 50.71 13.91 2.73
N VAL A 65 51.02 14.39 1.52
CA VAL A 65 50.02 14.54 0.44
C VAL A 65 49.68 13.19 -0.17
N PHE A 66 50.68 12.36 -0.46
CA PHE A 66 50.46 11.00 -0.96
C PHE A 66 49.76 10.12 0.07
N ARG A 67 50.14 10.23 1.34
CA ARG A 67 49.47 9.49 2.42
C ARG A 67 48.00 9.86 2.55
N LYS A 68 47.66 11.16 2.51
CA LYS A 68 46.26 11.61 2.53
C LYS A 68 45.44 11.10 1.34
N ARG A 69 46.04 11.06 0.14
CA ARG A 69 45.37 10.52 -1.06
C ARG A 69 45.16 9.01 -0.94
N ALA A 70 46.17 8.27 -0.49
CA ALA A 70 46.06 6.83 -0.26
C ALA A 70 44.99 6.50 0.78
N GLU A 71 44.95 7.25 1.89
CA GLU A 71 43.93 7.10 2.94
C GLU A 71 42.53 7.44 2.42
N ALA A 72 42.38 8.52 1.64
CA ALA A 72 41.09 8.88 1.03
C ALA A 72 40.59 7.80 0.06
N VAL A 73 41.47 7.23 -0.78
CA VAL A 73 41.12 6.14 -1.69
C VAL A 73 40.77 4.87 -0.91
N SER A 74 41.56 4.50 0.09
CA SER A 74 41.29 3.35 0.95
C SER A 74 39.95 3.50 1.66
N SER A 75 39.66 4.68 2.21
CA SER A 75 38.39 5.00 2.86
C SER A 75 37.23 4.93 1.87
N ALA A 76 37.38 5.47 0.66
CA ALA A 76 36.36 5.40 -0.38
C ALA A 76 36.06 3.95 -0.80
N ILE A 77 37.09 3.11 -0.97
CA ILE A 77 36.94 1.69 -1.30
C ILE A 77 36.25 0.93 -0.15
N ALA A 78 36.66 1.18 1.09
CA ALA A 78 36.04 0.57 2.26
C ALA A 78 34.56 0.94 2.38
N ASN A 79 34.22 2.22 2.19
CA ASN A 79 32.85 2.72 2.22
C ASN A 79 32.02 2.12 1.07
N ALA A 80 32.57 2.06 -0.15
CA ALA A 80 31.89 1.45 -1.29
C ALA A 80 31.63 -0.05 -1.07
N THR A 81 32.60 -0.76 -0.48
CA THR A 81 32.47 -2.18 -0.16
C THR A 81 31.40 -2.40 0.90
N SER A 82 31.39 -1.59 1.96
CA SER A 82 30.37 -1.65 3.01
C SER A 82 28.98 -1.31 2.48
N ALA A 83 28.86 -0.30 1.61
CA ALA A 83 27.61 0.09 0.99
C ALA A 83 27.07 -1.02 0.07
N LYS A 84 27.95 -1.65 -0.72
CA LYS A 84 27.60 -2.80 -1.57
C LYS A 84 27.12 -3.98 -0.72
N ALA A 85 27.84 -4.32 0.36
CA ALA A 85 27.44 -5.41 1.25
C ALA A 85 26.08 -5.14 1.91
N ALA A 86 25.81 -3.89 2.33
CA ALA A 86 24.52 -3.50 2.88
C ALA A 86 23.38 -3.60 1.84
N ALA A 87 23.64 -3.16 0.59
CA ALA A 87 22.67 -3.29 -0.49
C ALA A 87 22.38 -4.75 -0.86
N GLU A 88 23.41 -5.60 -0.91
CA GLU A 88 23.25 -7.05 -1.14
C GLU A 88 22.45 -7.72 0.00
N ALA A 89 22.68 -7.32 1.25
CA ALA A 89 21.90 -7.82 2.38
C ALA A 89 20.42 -7.40 2.29
N GLN A 90 20.14 -6.15 1.93
CA GLN A 90 18.77 -5.66 1.72
C GLN A 90 18.09 -6.37 0.55
N LEU A 91 18.82 -6.63 -0.53
CA LEU A 91 18.30 -7.36 -1.69
C LEU A 91 17.90 -8.79 -1.28
N ARG A 92 18.77 -9.51 -0.56
CA ARG A 92 18.47 -10.86 -0.07
C ARG A 92 17.26 -10.91 0.87
N ASP A 93 17.12 -9.92 1.76
CA ASP A 93 15.96 -9.81 2.64
C ASP A 93 14.68 -9.54 1.83
N ALA A 94 14.74 -8.61 0.86
CA ALA A 94 13.62 -8.33 -0.03
C ALA A 94 13.21 -9.55 -0.88
N GLU A 95 14.16 -10.29 -1.44
CA GLU A 95 13.91 -11.54 -2.17
C GLU A 95 13.26 -12.60 -1.28
N THR A 96 13.73 -12.74 -0.04
CA THR A 96 13.17 -13.67 0.93
C THR A 96 11.73 -13.30 1.28
N ARG A 97 11.47 -12.02 1.54
CA ARG A 97 10.11 -11.50 1.79
C ARG A 97 9.21 -11.72 0.58
N LEU A 98 9.69 -11.46 -0.64
CA LEU A 98 8.94 -11.69 -1.86
C LEU A 98 8.57 -13.18 -2.03
N ALA A 99 9.51 -14.09 -1.78
CA ALA A 99 9.28 -15.53 -1.85
C ALA A 99 8.25 -15.99 -0.80
N ASN A 100 8.30 -15.43 0.41
CA ASN A 100 7.31 -15.72 1.45
C ASN A 100 5.93 -15.17 1.08
N LEU A 101 5.84 -13.95 0.57
CA LEU A 101 4.59 -13.36 0.10
C LEU A 101 3.92 -14.20 -1.00
N GLN A 102 4.69 -14.75 -1.94
CA GLN A 102 4.12 -15.65 -2.95
C GLN A 102 3.49 -16.90 -2.33
N LYS A 103 4.10 -17.48 -1.30
CA LYS A 103 3.54 -18.62 -0.56
C LYS A 103 2.29 -18.22 0.22
N GLU A 104 2.31 -17.07 0.88
CA GLU A 104 1.14 -16.54 1.61
C GLU A 104 -0.03 -16.28 0.67
N VAL A 105 0.22 -15.65 -0.49
CA VAL A 105 -0.82 -15.41 -1.51
C VAL A 105 -1.38 -16.73 -2.04
N ALA A 106 -0.54 -17.72 -2.30
CA ALA A 106 -1.01 -19.05 -2.72
C ALA A 106 -1.86 -19.72 -1.62
N GLY A 107 -1.44 -19.61 -0.35
CA GLY A 107 -2.20 -20.10 0.79
C GLY A 107 -3.55 -19.40 0.94
N LEU A 108 -3.58 -18.07 0.80
CA LEU A 108 -4.79 -17.27 0.89
C LEU A 108 -5.78 -17.60 -0.24
N ARG A 109 -5.30 -17.80 -1.47
CA ARG A 109 -6.13 -18.24 -2.60
C ARG A 109 -6.75 -19.62 -2.35
N ALA A 110 -5.93 -20.59 -1.92
CA ALA A 110 -6.43 -21.93 -1.61
C ALA A 110 -7.43 -21.93 -0.46
N TYR A 111 -7.22 -21.08 0.55
CA TYR A 111 -8.18 -20.89 1.64
C TYR A 111 -9.49 -20.27 1.13
N ALA A 112 -9.41 -19.20 0.34
CA ALA A 112 -10.58 -18.52 -0.22
C ALA A 112 -11.40 -19.42 -1.14
N GLU A 113 -10.75 -20.27 -1.95
CA GLU A 113 -11.44 -21.25 -2.80
C GLU A 113 -12.19 -22.30 -1.98
N ARG A 114 -11.58 -22.83 -0.91
CA ARG A 114 -12.23 -23.79 0.00
C ARG A 114 -13.40 -23.15 0.73
N GLU A 115 -13.22 -21.95 1.27
CA GLU A 115 -14.26 -21.23 2.00
C GLU A 115 -15.42 -20.86 1.08
N SER A 116 -15.13 -20.39 -0.13
CA SER A 116 -16.15 -20.08 -1.13
C SER A 116 -16.96 -21.32 -1.52
N ALA A 117 -16.30 -22.46 -1.75
CA ALA A 117 -17.01 -23.70 -2.06
C ALA A 117 -17.91 -24.17 -0.90
N ALA A 118 -17.42 -24.07 0.34
CA ALA A 118 -18.20 -24.41 1.53
C ALA A 118 -19.40 -23.49 1.72
N GLU A 119 -19.21 -22.18 1.53
CA GLU A 119 -20.26 -21.18 1.69
C GLU A 119 -21.33 -21.29 0.60
N VAL A 120 -20.94 -21.59 -0.65
CA VAL A 120 -21.89 -21.86 -1.73
C VAL A 120 -22.80 -23.04 -1.39
N GLU A 121 -22.25 -24.13 -0.86
CA GLU A 121 -23.06 -25.29 -0.47
C GLU A 121 -23.98 -24.97 0.71
N ARG A 122 -23.47 -24.27 1.73
CA ARG A 122 -24.26 -23.81 2.88
C ARG A 122 -25.41 -22.92 2.45
N LEU A 123 -25.14 -21.96 1.55
CA LEU A 123 -26.13 -21.02 1.05
C LEU A 123 -27.17 -21.73 0.18
N ARG A 124 -26.75 -22.71 -0.62
CA ARG A 124 -27.66 -23.55 -1.42
C ARG A 124 -28.62 -24.32 -0.52
N ALA A 125 -28.12 -24.97 0.53
CA ALA A 125 -28.94 -25.72 1.48
C ALA A 125 -29.93 -24.80 2.22
N LEU A 126 -29.46 -23.63 2.68
CA LEU A 126 -30.31 -22.64 3.34
C LEU A 126 -31.41 -22.13 2.41
N THR A 127 -31.05 -21.78 1.17
CA THR A 127 -31.99 -21.29 0.16
C THR A 127 -33.05 -22.35 -0.17
N GLN A 128 -32.67 -23.63 -0.29
CA GLN A 128 -33.65 -24.70 -0.52
C GLN A 128 -34.62 -24.86 0.65
N SER A 129 -34.14 -24.79 1.89
CA SER A 129 -34.99 -24.78 3.08
C SER A 129 -35.95 -23.59 3.07
N ASP A 130 -35.47 -22.40 2.74
CA ASP A 130 -36.27 -21.19 2.76
C ASP A 130 -37.31 -21.18 1.65
N VAL A 131 -36.98 -21.66 0.46
CA VAL A 131 -37.94 -21.88 -0.63
C VAL A 131 -39.06 -22.82 -0.18
N GLN A 132 -38.74 -23.92 0.50
CA GLN A 132 -39.76 -24.86 1.00
C GLN A 132 -40.66 -24.21 2.06
N LYS A 133 -40.08 -23.45 3.00
CA LYS A 133 -40.85 -22.73 4.03
C LYS A 133 -41.77 -21.68 3.42
N ILE A 134 -41.27 -20.89 2.47
CA ILE A 134 -42.06 -19.88 1.76
C ILE A 134 -43.20 -20.54 0.99
N ALA A 135 -42.92 -21.63 0.27
CA ALA A 135 -43.95 -22.36 -0.47
C ALA A 135 -45.03 -22.93 0.46
N ALA A 136 -44.64 -23.49 1.61
CA ALA A 136 -45.58 -23.99 2.62
C ALA A 136 -46.43 -22.88 3.22
N ALA A 137 -45.82 -21.74 3.57
CA ALA A 137 -46.51 -20.58 4.11
C ALA A 137 -47.52 -20.00 3.09
N ALA A 138 -47.08 -19.82 1.83
CA ALA A 138 -47.93 -19.34 0.75
C ALA A 138 -49.13 -20.28 0.51
N LYS A 139 -48.91 -21.59 0.52
CA LYS A 139 -50.01 -22.57 0.40
C LYS A 139 -51.01 -22.45 1.55
N ALA A 140 -50.52 -22.36 2.78
CA ALA A 140 -51.38 -22.20 3.96
C ALA A 140 -52.20 -20.90 3.90
N GLU A 141 -51.59 -19.81 3.42
CA GLU A 141 -52.26 -18.52 3.25
C GLU A 141 -53.33 -18.57 2.15
N ILE A 142 -53.03 -19.18 1.00
CA ILE A 142 -54.01 -19.40 -0.08
C ILE A 142 -55.20 -20.22 0.43
N GLU A 143 -54.95 -21.32 1.14
CA GLU A 143 -56.02 -22.16 1.68
C GLU A 143 -56.87 -21.40 2.71
N ALA A 144 -56.25 -20.56 3.54
CA ALA A 144 -56.97 -19.71 4.49
C ALA A 144 -57.84 -18.66 3.78
N ALA A 145 -57.29 -17.98 2.77
CA ALA A 145 -58.01 -17.02 1.95
C ALA A 145 -59.17 -17.67 1.18
N GLU A 146 -58.96 -18.87 0.63
CA GLU A 146 -60.00 -19.62 -0.07
C GLU A 146 -61.15 -19.98 0.88
N ARG A 147 -60.84 -20.45 2.10
CA ARG A 147 -61.87 -20.73 3.11
C ARG A 147 -62.66 -19.47 3.49
N ALA A 148 -61.97 -18.35 3.68
CA ALA A 148 -62.60 -17.07 4.01
C ALA A 148 -63.52 -16.61 2.87
N ALA A 149 -63.06 -16.62 1.62
CA ALA A 149 -63.84 -16.25 0.45
C ALA A 149 -65.07 -17.16 0.26
N ARG A 150 -64.92 -18.48 0.48
CA ARG A 150 -66.05 -19.42 0.43
C ARG A 150 -67.11 -19.14 1.49
N LEU A 151 -66.69 -18.76 2.71
CA LEU A 151 -67.61 -18.37 3.79
C LEU A 151 -68.35 -17.08 3.44
N GLU A 152 -67.64 -16.08 2.91
CA GLU A 152 -68.22 -14.81 2.48
C GLU A 152 -69.26 -15.00 1.37
N LEU A 153 -68.94 -15.81 0.34
CA LEU A 153 -69.89 -16.14 -0.73
C LEU A 153 -71.14 -16.87 -0.22
N LYS A 154 -70.97 -17.80 0.73
CA LYS A 154 -72.11 -18.49 1.36
C LYS A 154 -73.00 -17.52 2.14
N ALA A 155 -72.40 -16.61 2.91
CA ALA A 155 -73.14 -15.59 3.64
C ALA A 155 -73.91 -14.67 2.69
N LEU A 156 -73.27 -14.21 1.61
CA LEU A 156 -73.92 -13.39 0.59
C LEU A 156 -75.09 -14.12 -0.09
N ALA A 157 -74.89 -15.39 -0.46
CA ALA A 157 -75.93 -16.20 -1.08
C ALA A 157 -77.11 -16.43 -0.11
N ALA A 158 -76.84 -16.69 1.16
CA ALA A 158 -77.89 -16.83 2.18
C ALA A 158 -78.69 -15.51 2.34
N ASN A 159 -78.00 -14.37 2.40
CA ASN A 159 -78.65 -13.06 2.49
C ASN A 159 -79.52 -12.76 1.27
N LEU A 160 -79.03 -13.04 0.06
CA LEU A 160 -79.81 -12.89 -1.18
C LEU A 160 -81.02 -13.82 -1.22
N ALA A 161 -80.87 -15.07 -0.76
CA ALA A 161 -81.97 -16.02 -0.67
C ALA A 161 -83.06 -15.56 0.31
N VAL A 162 -82.67 -15.06 1.49
CA VAL A 162 -83.61 -14.50 2.48
C VAL A 162 -84.33 -13.27 1.90
N ALA A 163 -83.59 -12.32 1.30
CA ALA A 163 -84.19 -11.14 0.67
C ALA A 163 -85.14 -11.51 -0.47
N GLY A 164 -84.80 -12.52 -1.27
CA GLY A 164 -85.66 -13.05 -2.33
C GLY A 164 -86.93 -13.71 -1.77
N ALA A 165 -86.80 -14.53 -0.73
CA ALA A 165 -87.93 -15.17 -0.06
C ALA A 165 -88.88 -14.14 0.58
N GLU A 166 -88.33 -13.10 1.22
CA GLU A 166 -89.11 -11.98 1.78
C GLU A 166 -89.89 -11.25 0.68
N SER A 167 -89.24 -10.92 -0.44
CA SER A 167 -89.90 -10.29 -1.59
C SER A 167 -91.04 -11.13 -2.16
N LEU A 168 -90.86 -12.46 -2.24
CA LEU A 168 -91.93 -13.38 -2.68
C LEU A 168 -93.06 -13.48 -1.66
N LEU A 169 -92.75 -13.55 -0.37
CA LEU A 169 -93.73 -13.62 0.71
C LEU A 169 -94.63 -12.38 0.73
N VAL A 170 -94.05 -11.18 0.60
CA VAL A 170 -94.80 -9.91 0.51
C VAL A 170 -95.76 -9.93 -0.68
N LYS A 171 -95.37 -10.50 -1.83
CA LYS A 171 -96.22 -10.60 -3.02
C LYS A 171 -97.34 -11.64 -2.88
N GLN A 172 -97.16 -12.69 -2.09
CA GLN A 172 -98.12 -13.79 -1.92
C GLN A 172 -98.99 -13.70 -0.65
N LEU A 173 -98.73 -12.72 0.22
CA LEU A 173 -99.50 -12.46 1.44
C LEU A 173 -100.93 -11.98 1.08
N THR A 174 -101.86 -12.94 1.09
CA THR A 174 -103.30 -12.70 0.97
C THR A 174 -103.98 -12.92 2.33
N PRO A 175 -105.15 -12.31 2.60
CA PRO A 175 -105.86 -12.49 3.88
C PRO A 175 -106.15 -13.95 4.23
N LYS A 176 -106.40 -14.79 3.21
CA LYS A 176 -106.62 -16.24 3.36
C LYS A 176 -105.35 -17.00 3.78
N ALA A 177 -104.20 -16.63 3.22
CA ALA A 177 -102.91 -17.22 3.60
C ALA A 177 -102.55 -16.87 5.05
N GLN A 178 -102.83 -15.64 5.48
CA GLN A 178 -102.57 -15.16 6.84
C GLN A 178 -103.40 -15.91 7.90
N GLY A 179 -104.69 -16.18 7.62
CA GLY A 179 -105.55 -16.98 8.50
C GLY A 179 -105.10 -18.45 8.64
N SER A 180 -104.60 -19.05 7.56
CA SER A 180 -104.04 -20.41 7.58
C SER A 180 -102.72 -20.50 8.39
N LEU A 181 -101.88 -19.46 8.35
CA LEU A 181 -100.66 -19.42 9.15
C LEU A 181 -100.96 -19.38 10.66
N ILE A 182 -101.97 -18.59 11.06
CA ILE A 182 -102.39 -18.48 12.46
C ILE A 182 -102.96 -19.81 12.97
N SER A 183 -103.80 -20.49 12.19
CA SER A 183 -104.36 -21.78 12.61
C SER A 183 -103.28 -22.87 12.72
N ASN A 184 -102.30 -22.88 11.81
CA ASN A 184 -101.17 -23.82 11.87
C ASN A 184 -100.21 -23.52 13.04
N PHE A 185 -100.00 -22.25 13.38
CA PHE A 185 -99.19 -21.87 14.54
C PHE A 185 -99.82 -22.34 15.85
N VAL A 186 -101.12 -22.10 16.04
CA VAL A 186 -101.87 -22.58 17.21
C VAL A 186 -101.79 -24.12 17.31
N LYS A 187 -101.97 -24.82 16.18
CA LYS A 187 -101.88 -26.28 16.13
C LYS A 187 -100.48 -26.83 16.48
N ASN A 188 -99.41 -26.14 16.11
CA ASN A 188 -98.04 -26.54 16.48
C ASN A 188 -97.74 -26.31 17.96
N LEU A 189 -98.31 -25.27 18.57
CA LEU A 189 -98.19 -25.03 20.02
C LEU A 189 -98.98 -26.07 20.82
N GLU A 190 -100.13 -26.52 20.31
CA GLU A 190 -100.91 -27.61 20.91
C GLU A 190 -100.24 -28.99 20.74
N GLY A 191 -99.36 -29.14 19.74
CA GLY A 191 -98.68 -30.40 19.40
C GLY A 191 -97.28 -30.61 19.99
N SER A 192 -96.72 -29.63 20.72
CA SER A 192 -95.43 -29.77 21.40
C SER A 192 -95.64 -29.96 22.91
N PRO A 193 -95.87 -31.20 23.39
CA PRO A 193 -95.81 -31.48 24.82
C PRO A 193 -94.38 -31.21 25.32
N ASN A 194 -94.28 -30.54 26.47
CA ASN A 194 -93.03 -30.14 27.15
C ASN A 194 -91.91 -31.18 27.08
#